data_AF-A0A8K0CTH6-F1
#
_entry.id   AF-A0A8K0CTH6-F1
#
_cell.length_a   1.000
_cell.length_b   1.000
_cell.length_c   1.000
_cell.angle_alpha   90.00
_cell.angle_beta   90.00
_cell.angle_gamma   90.00
#
_symmetry.space_group_name_H-M   'P 1'
#
loop_
_entity.id
_entity.type
_entity.pdbx_description
1 polymer ?
#
loop_
_entity_poly.entity_id
_entity_poly.type
_entity_poly.pdbx_seq_one_letter_code
_entity_poly.pdbx_strand_id
1 'polypeptide(L)'
;VVAKRLGLTIIDETEKNEYDVDKQNKELEIVKNFYYRPDIVYTCPGMRDSIAVRKDGKKITLPRHYLTLFLREAFAIFKQDSPNIKLGFSKFCSLRPDNVLLLKHMPLEQCKCKLHENFAMKLKGLKITYSQKFWDDILCNVSLNSSCWKNICDVCCNLKNMNEPNVMSQVPIWKEWVKTDDKKYRLITHETSTGELFEIKEDFIEFLHHVSIKRIQSDAFLNDKNNPSVRILQIDFAISYS
;
A
#
# COMPACT_ATOMS: atom_id res chain seq x y z
N VAL A 1 9.15 -57.93 25.75
CA VAL A 1 10.37 -58.55 26.33
C VAL A 1 11.42 -58.94 25.28
N VAL A 2 11.05 -59.24 24.02
CA VAL A 2 12.00 -59.61 22.95
C VAL A 2 12.82 -58.41 22.41
N ALA A 3 12.22 -57.23 22.26
CA ALA A 3 12.89 -56.05 21.67
C ALA A 3 14.10 -55.52 22.48
N LYS A 4 14.04 -55.54 23.82
CA LYS A 4 15.15 -55.12 24.70
C LYS A 4 16.37 -56.04 24.61
N ARG A 5 16.21 -57.31 24.22
CA ARG A 5 17.32 -58.27 24.04
C ARG A 5 18.06 -58.08 22.70
N LEU A 6 17.48 -57.34 21.76
CA LEU A 6 18.05 -57.10 20.43
C LEU A 6 18.70 -55.71 20.28
N GLY A 7 18.87 -54.95 21.38
CA GLY A 7 19.44 -53.61 21.33
C GLY A 7 18.58 -52.56 20.61
N LEU A 8 17.30 -52.86 20.39
CA LEU A 8 16.36 -51.94 19.74
C LEU A 8 15.65 -51.11 20.80
N THR A 9 15.85 -49.80 20.73
CA THR A 9 15.11 -48.83 21.56
C THR A 9 13.69 -48.71 21.02
N ILE A 10 12.69 -49.13 21.80
CA ILE A 10 11.28 -48.84 21.50
C ILE A 10 11.07 -47.37 21.84
N ILE A 11 10.91 -46.54 20.82
CA ILE A 11 10.48 -45.15 20.98
C ILE A 11 8.97 -45.19 21.22
N ASP A 12 8.52 -44.59 22.32
CA ASP A 12 7.11 -44.58 22.69
C ASP A 12 6.29 -43.81 21.64
N GLU A 13 5.08 -44.28 21.33
CA GLU A 13 4.24 -43.66 20.29
C GLU A 13 3.78 -42.25 20.67
N THR A 14 3.74 -41.96 21.98
CA THR A 14 3.49 -40.64 22.55
C THR A 14 4.66 -39.67 22.29
N GLU A 15 5.90 -40.10 22.50
CA GLU A 15 7.11 -39.29 22.23
C GLU A 15 7.31 -39.02 20.74
N LYS A 16 6.98 -39.98 19.86
CA LYS A 16 6.98 -39.78 18.41
C LYS A 16 5.96 -38.72 17.98
N ASN A 17 4.74 -38.78 18.52
CA ASN A 17 3.69 -37.81 18.22
C ASN A 17 4.06 -36.40 18.72
N GLU A 18 4.67 -36.28 19.89
CA GLU A 18 5.07 -34.97 20.44
C GLU A 18 6.23 -34.34 19.66
N TYR A 19 7.23 -35.14 19.26
CA TYR A 19 8.33 -34.71 18.40
C TYR A 19 7.84 -34.26 17.01
N ASP A 20 6.92 -35.00 16.39
CA ASP A 20 6.37 -34.66 15.09
C ASP A 20 5.51 -33.37 15.15
N VAL A 21 4.77 -33.15 16.24
CA VAL A 21 4.00 -31.92 16.47
C VAL A 21 4.92 -30.71 16.68
N ASP A 22 5.98 -30.84 17.48
CA ASP A 22 6.94 -29.75 17.69
C ASP A 22 7.69 -29.38 16.41
N LYS A 23 8.12 -30.40 15.65
CA LYS A 23 8.73 -30.21 14.33
C LYS A 23 7.79 -29.50 13.37
N GLN A 24 6.52 -29.91 13.33
CA GLN A 24 5.52 -29.27 12.48
C GLN A 24 5.27 -27.82 12.89
N ASN A 25 5.17 -27.53 14.19
CA ASN A 25 5.04 -26.17 14.70
C ASN A 25 6.23 -25.28 14.32
N LYS A 26 7.45 -25.82 14.39
CA LYS A 26 8.66 -25.11 13.96
C LYS A 26 8.65 -24.80 12.46
N GLU A 27 8.25 -25.75 11.63
CA GLU A 27 8.09 -25.53 10.18
C GLU A 27 7.04 -24.46 9.88
N LEU A 28 5.93 -24.44 10.62
CA LEU A 28 4.88 -23.41 10.50
C LEU A 28 5.40 -22.02 10.85
N GLU A 29 6.18 -21.89 11.92
CA GLU A 29 6.77 -20.60 12.31
C GLU A 29 7.80 -20.11 11.29
N ILE A 30 8.58 -21.00 10.68
CA ILE A 30 9.50 -20.63 9.59
C ILE A 30 8.73 -20.02 8.41
N VAL A 31 7.60 -20.62 8.02
CA VAL A 31 6.74 -20.09 6.94
C VAL A 31 6.14 -18.73 7.31
N LYS A 32 5.65 -18.56 8.54
CA LYS A 32 5.11 -17.27 9.00
C LYS A 32 6.18 -16.18 9.00
N ASN A 33 7.37 -16.49 9.51
CA ASN A 33 8.50 -15.56 9.55
C ASN A 33 8.95 -15.17 8.14
N PHE A 34 8.91 -16.09 7.18
CA PHE A 34 9.17 -15.79 5.78
C PHE A 34 8.25 -14.68 5.25
N TYR A 35 6.96 -14.72 5.55
CA TYR A 35 6.00 -13.69 5.13
C TYR A 35 6.22 -12.32 5.78
N TYR A 36 7.02 -12.20 6.84
CA TYR A 36 7.33 -10.92 7.48
C TYR A 36 8.69 -10.35 7.08
N ARG A 37 9.42 -11.02 6.19
CA ARG A 37 10.73 -10.52 5.78
C ARG A 37 10.59 -9.23 4.95
N PRO A 38 11.44 -8.21 5.19
CA PRO A 38 11.38 -6.93 4.47
C PRO A 38 11.55 -7.02 2.95
N ASP A 39 12.22 -8.07 2.46
CA ASP A 39 12.40 -8.33 1.02
C ASP A 39 11.18 -9.01 0.37
N ILE A 40 10.27 -9.56 1.17
CA ILE A 40 9.05 -10.26 0.72
C ILE A 40 7.80 -9.38 0.85
N VAL A 41 7.78 -8.50 1.86
CA VAL A 41 6.63 -7.63 2.12
C VAL A 41 7.02 -6.16 2.33
N TYR A 42 6.16 -5.29 1.83
CA TYR A 42 6.12 -3.89 2.22
C TYR A 42 5.27 -3.72 3.49
N THR A 43 5.82 -3.09 4.52
CA THR A 43 5.10 -2.82 5.78
C THR A 43 4.52 -1.41 5.76
N CYS A 44 3.22 -1.29 6.02
CA CYS A 44 2.57 0.02 6.03
C CYS A 44 2.91 0.76 7.35
N PRO A 45 3.44 1.99 7.29
CA PRO A 45 3.91 2.70 8.48
C PRO A 45 2.81 3.43 9.25
N GLY A 46 1.60 3.60 8.70
CA GLY A 46 0.56 4.42 9.30
C GLY A 46 -0.25 3.72 10.39
N MET A 47 -0.59 4.44 11.47
CA MET A 47 -1.52 3.92 12.52
C MET A 47 -2.89 3.53 11.96
N ARG A 48 -3.33 4.18 10.87
CA ARG A 48 -4.57 3.87 10.14
C ARG A 48 -4.44 2.70 9.17
N ASP A 49 -3.20 2.24 8.90
CA ASP A 49 -2.91 1.11 8.04
C ASP A 49 -2.82 -0.18 8.86
N SER A 50 -3.79 -0.36 9.74
CA SER A 50 -3.94 -1.55 10.56
C SER A 50 -5.18 -2.36 10.14
N ILE A 51 -5.17 -3.64 10.49
CA ILE A 51 -6.28 -4.56 10.27
C ILE A 51 -6.58 -5.28 11.58
N ALA A 52 -7.87 -5.42 11.87
CA ALA A 52 -8.30 -6.20 13.01
C ALA A 52 -8.40 -7.68 12.60
N VAL A 53 -7.62 -8.52 13.25
CA VAL A 53 -7.60 -9.98 13.05
C VAL A 53 -8.15 -10.64 14.30
N ARG A 54 -8.90 -11.74 14.14
CA ARG A 54 -9.30 -12.58 15.27
C ARG A 54 -8.26 -13.66 15.49
N LYS A 55 -7.63 -13.66 16.65
CA LYS A 55 -6.68 -14.70 17.07
C LYS A 55 -7.13 -15.23 18.43
N ASP A 56 -7.32 -16.54 18.54
CA ASP A 56 -7.74 -17.21 19.79
C ASP A 56 -8.99 -16.60 20.43
N GLY A 57 -9.99 -16.27 19.60
CA GLY A 57 -11.25 -15.64 20.04
C GLY A 57 -11.14 -14.15 20.38
N LYS A 58 -9.94 -13.56 20.39
CA LYS A 58 -9.70 -12.13 20.69
C LYS A 58 -9.46 -11.33 19.42
N LYS A 59 -10.00 -10.12 19.37
CA LYS A 59 -9.74 -9.15 18.30
C LYS A 59 -8.41 -8.45 18.60
N ILE A 60 -7.42 -8.64 17.75
CA ILE A 60 -6.11 -7.97 17.81
C ILE A 60 -5.96 -7.06 16.60
N THR A 61 -5.31 -5.91 16.80
CA THR A 61 -5.01 -4.97 15.72
C THR A 61 -3.56 -5.14 15.30
N LEU A 62 -3.33 -5.44 14.02
CA LEU A 62 -1.99 -5.66 13.45
C LEU A 62 -1.71 -4.68 12.30
N PRO A 63 -0.46 -4.29 12.07
CA PRO A 63 -0.09 -3.51 10.89
C PRO A 63 -0.35 -4.32 9.61
N ARG A 64 -0.77 -3.63 8.55
CA ARG A 64 -0.92 -4.23 7.22
C ARG A 64 0.46 -4.38 6.58
N HIS A 65 0.67 -5.56 6.00
CA HIS A 65 1.78 -5.81 5.09
C HIS A 65 1.20 -6.12 3.71
N TYR A 66 1.90 -5.73 2.64
CA TYR A 66 1.57 -6.14 1.28
C TYR A 66 2.71 -6.98 0.73
N LEU A 67 2.38 -8.16 0.20
CA LEU A 67 3.33 -8.93 -0.59
C LEU A 67 3.78 -8.12 -1.80
N THR A 68 5.09 -7.99 -1.96
CA THR A 68 5.72 -7.34 -3.12
C THR A 68 5.84 -8.28 -4.32
N LEU A 69 5.61 -9.57 -4.10
CA LEU A 69 5.73 -10.66 -5.08
C LEU A 69 4.41 -11.39 -5.27
N PHE A 70 4.26 -12.08 -6.39
CA PHE A 70 3.20 -13.07 -6.55
C PHE A 70 3.46 -14.27 -5.64
N LEU A 71 2.39 -14.92 -5.16
CA LEU A 71 2.50 -16.07 -4.24
C LEU A 71 3.38 -17.20 -4.81
N ARG A 72 3.35 -17.41 -6.13
CA ARG A 72 4.19 -18.43 -6.79
C ARG A 72 5.68 -18.09 -6.74
N GLU A 73 6.02 -16.81 -6.91
CA GLU A 73 7.40 -16.32 -6.81
C GLU A 73 7.88 -16.41 -5.37
N ALA A 74 7.07 -15.93 -4.42
CA ALA A 74 7.35 -16.06 -2.99
C ALA A 74 7.56 -17.52 -2.56
N PHE A 75 6.76 -18.45 -3.08
CA PHE A 75 6.93 -19.88 -2.81
C PHE A 75 8.21 -20.45 -3.43
N ALA A 76 8.60 -20.01 -4.63
CA ALA A 76 9.85 -20.42 -5.25
C ALA A 76 11.07 -19.97 -4.40
N ILE A 77 11.06 -18.72 -3.92
CA ILE A 77 12.08 -18.19 -3.01
C ILE A 77 12.09 -18.99 -1.69
N PHE A 78 10.92 -19.25 -1.10
CA PHE A 78 10.84 -20.06 0.12
C PHE A 78 11.44 -21.46 -0.06
N LYS A 79 11.17 -22.12 -1.19
CA LYS A 79 11.74 -23.45 -1.49
C LYS A 79 13.25 -23.42 -1.70
N GLN A 80 13.79 -22.31 -2.20
CA GLN A 80 15.22 -22.11 -2.33
C GLN A 80 15.89 -21.90 -0.97
N ASP A 81 15.28 -21.09 -0.10
CA ASP A 81 15.83 -20.76 1.23
C ASP A 81 15.66 -21.90 2.25
N SER A 82 14.61 -22.72 2.08
CA SER A 82 14.25 -23.81 2.99
C SER A 82 14.00 -25.12 2.22
N PRO A 83 15.05 -25.70 1.58
CA PRO A 83 14.90 -26.86 0.72
C PRO A 83 14.40 -28.10 1.49
N ASN A 84 14.79 -28.21 2.77
CA ASN A 84 14.47 -29.35 3.65
C ASN A 84 13.00 -29.39 4.09
N ILE A 85 12.27 -28.28 3.99
CA ILE A 85 10.85 -28.22 4.38
C ILE A 85 9.99 -28.73 3.22
N LYS A 86 9.28 -29.85 3.46
CA LYS A 86 8.37 -30.46 2.48
C LYS A 86 6.98 -29.84 2.58
N LEU A 87 6.86 -28.61 2.08
CA LEU A 87 5.61 -27.84 2.05
C LEU A 87 5.08 -27.71 0.62
N GLY A 88 3.80 -28.03 0.41
CA GLY A 88 3.11 -27.79 -0.85
C GLY A 88 2.61 -26.34 -0.98
N PHE A 89 2.44 -25.87 -2.22
CA PHE A 89 2.00 -24.51 -2.54
C PHE A 89 0.68 -24.14 -1.85
N SER A 90 -0.34 -25.01 -1.91
CA SER A 90 -1.64 -24.73 -1.28
C SER A 90 -1.53 -24.53 0.23
N LYS A 91 -0.70 -25.34 0.91
CA LYS A 91 -0.47 -25.19 2.34
C LYS A 91 0.29 -23.90 2.63
N PHE A 92 1.33 -23.59 1.86
CA PHE A 92 2.07 -22.33 1.95
C PHE A 92 1.15 -21.10 1.85
N CYS A 93 0.22 -21.09 0.89
CA CYS A 93 -0.75 -20.02 0.74
C CYS A 93 -1.73 -19.93 1.93
N SER A 94 -2.17 -21.07 2.48
CA SER A 94 -3.07 -21.10 3.65
C SER A 94 -2.42 -20.62 4.94
N LEU A 95 -1.09 -20.68 5.02
CA LEU A 95 -0.32 -20.25 6.18
C LEU A 95 0.06 -18.76 6.16
N ARG A 96 -0.32 -18.04 5.09
CA ARG A 96 -0.15 -16.59 5.00
C ARG A 96 -0.92 -15.92 6.15
N PRO A 97 -0.26 -15.09 6.97
CA PRO A 97 -0.95 -14.32 8.00
C PRO A 97 -2.03 -13.40 7.41
N ASP A 98 -3.15 -13.22 8.12
CA ASP A 98 -4.29 -12.42 7.64
C ASP A 98 -3.94 -10.95 7.41
N ASN A 99 -2.97 -10.42 8.16
CA ASN A 99 -2.46 -9.06 8.01
C ASN A 99 -1.42 -8.90 6.89
N VAL A 100 -1.04 -9.98 6.19
CA VAL A 100 -0.17 -9.96 5.02
C VAL A 100 -1.03 -10.06 3.76
N LEU A 101 -1.39 -8.92 3.18
CA LEU A 101 -2.29 -8.80 2.04
C LEU A 101 -1.57 -9.07 0.71
N LEU A 102 -2.33 -9.51 -0.30
CA LEU A 102 -1.82 -9.69 -1.65
C LEU A 102 -1.57 -8.35 -2.33
N LEU A 103 -0.64 -8.32 -3.29
CA LEU A 103 -0.33 -7.13 -4.09
C LEU A 103 -1.56 -6.48 -4.74
N LYS A 104 -2.56 -7.29 -5.17
CA LYS A 104 -3.83 -6.79 -5.73
C LYS A 104 -4.66 -5.92 -4.78
N HIS A 105 -4.41 -6.01 -3.48
CA HIS A 105 -5.07 -5.20 -2.45
C HIS A 105 -4.29 -3.94 -2.11
N MET A 106 -3.06 -3.80 -2.62
CA MET A 106 -2.32 -2.56 -2.49
C MET A 106 -3.11 -1.45 -3.19
N PRO A 107 -3.33 -0.29 -2.53
CA PRO A 107 -3.99 0.84 -3.17
C PRO A 107 -3.19 1.26 -4.40
N LEU A 108 -3.74 1.00 -5.59
CA LEU A 108 -3.11 1.34 -6.88
C LEU A 108 -2.94 2.86 -7.05
N GLU A 109 -3.69 3.65 -6.29
CA GLU A 109 -3.90 5.06 -6.59
C GLU A 109 -3.22 6.05 -5.65
N GLN A 110 -2.35 5.62 -4.72
CA GLN A 110 -1.78 6.56 -3.77
C GLN A 110 -0.39 7.04 -4.17
N CYS A 111 -0.32 8.14 -4.95
CA CYS A 111 0.94 8.91 -5.00
C CYS A 111 1.19 9.47 -3.61
N LYS A 112 2.37 9.20 -3.06
CA LYS A 112 2.88 9.80 -1.82
C LYS A 112 3.86 10.94 -2.07
N CYS A 113 3.88 11.44 -3.31
CA CYS A 113 4.66 12.60 -3.68
C CYS A 113 4.21 13.85 -2.90
N LYS A 114 5.16 14.75 -2.63
CA LYS A 114 4.92 16.03 -1.93
C LYS A 114 3.73 16.79 -2.52
N LEU A 115 3.67 16.90 -3.86
CA LEU A 115 2.61 17.60 -4.58
C LEU A 115 1.21 17.04 -4.27
N HIS A 116 1.03 15.71 -4.32
CA HIS A 116 -0.26 15.09 -3.99
C HIS A 116 -0.62 15.23 -2.50
N GLU A 117 0.34 14.96 -1.61
CA GLU A 117 0.08 15.01 -0.17
C GLU A 117 -0.26 16.45 0.27
N ASN A 118 0.48 17.45 -0.21
CA ASN A 118 0.21 18.86 0.10
C ASN A 118 -1.14 19.32 -0.45
N PHE A 119 -1.45 19.01 -1.71
CA PHE A 119 -2.75 19.38 -2.30
C PHE A 119 -3.92 18.73 -1.55
N ALA A 120 -3.80 17.44 -1.20
CA ALA A 120 -4.81 16.73 -0.42
C ALA A 120 -4.97 17.30 1.00
N MET A 121 -3.88 17.75 1.64
CA MET A 121 -3.94 18.42 2.94
C MET A 121 -4.62 19.79 2.87
N LYS A 122 -4.39 20.57 1.81
CA LYS A 122 -5.09 21.84 1.57
C LYS A 122 -6.59 21.62 1.35
N LEU A 123 -6.97 20.65 0.49
CA LEU A 123 -8.38 20.24 0.32
C LEU A 123 -9.02 19.83 1.65
N LYS A 124 -8.31 19.07 2.49
CA LYS A 124 -8.79 18.68 3.81
C LYS A 124 -9.01 19.88 4.74
N GLY A 125 -8.15 20.89 4.68
CA GLY A 125 -8.33 22.16 5.40
C GLY A 125 -9.63 22.86 4.97
N LEU A 126 -9.92 22.85 3.67
CA LEU A 126 -11.18 23.33 3.06
C LEU A 126 -12.39 22.41 3.29
N LYS A 127 -12.24 21.32 4.05
CA LYS A 127 -13.26 20.28 4.28
C LYS A 127 -13.74 19.57 3.00
N ILE A 128 -12.90 19.53 1.97
CA ILE A 128 -13.18 18.86 0.70
C ILE A 128 -12.52 17.49 0.71
N THR A 129 -13.30 16.46 0.37
CA THR A 129 -12.80 15.08 0.35
C THR A 129 -12.18 14.76 -1.00
N TYR A 130 -10.86 14.55 -1.02
CA TYR A 130 -10.16 14.11 -2.23
C TYR A 130 -10.54 12.66 -2.57
N SER A 131 -11.25 12.49 -3.69
CA SER A 131 -11.76 11.20 -4.18
C SER A 131 -12.02 11.28 -5.69
N GLN A 132 -12.50 10.20 -6.32
CA GLN A 132 -12.92 10.27 -7.73
C GLN A 132 -14.01 11.33 -7.95
N LYS A 133 -14.94 11.47 -7.00
CA LYS A 133 -16.01 12.47 -7.02
C LYS A 133 -15.47 13.91 -7.13
N PHE A 134 -14.34 14.20 -6.49
CA PHE A 134 -13.71 15.51 -6.61
C PHE A 134 -13.43 15.86 -8.08
N TRP A 135 -12.91 14.92 -8.86
CA TRP A 135 -12.62 15.12 -10.28
C TRP A 135 -13.89 15.28 -11.12
N ASP A 136 -14.93 14.52 -10.78
CA ASP A 136 -16.23 14.60 -11.44
C ASP A 136 -16.90 15.96 -11.20
N ASP A 137 -16.68 16.57 -10.02
CA ASP A 137 -17.23 17.89 -9.67
C ASP A 137 -16.43 19.04 -10.35
N ILE A 138 -15.12 18.91 -10.52
CA ILE A 138 -14.28 20.01 -11.05
C ILE A 138 -14.08 19.96 -12.57
N LEU A 139 -14.06 18.79 -13.20
CA LEU A 139 -13.80 18.66 -14.65
C LEU A 139 -15.10 18.36 -15.41
N CYS A 140 -15.31 19.06 -16.52
CA CYS A 140 -16.46 18.77 -17.40
C CYS A 140 -16.37 17.38 -18.07
N ASN A 141 -15.16 16.87 -18.27
CA ASN A 141 -14.91 15.57 -18.88
C ASN A 141 -13.67 14.92 -18.24
N VAL A 142 -13.91 13.86 -17.46
CA VAL A 142 -12.86 13.13 -16.73
C VAL A 142 -12.11 12.09 -17.57
N SER A 143 -12.44 11.91 -18.85
CA SER A 143 -11.73 10.96 -19.73
C SER A 143 -10.24 11.32 -19.88
N LEU A 144 -9.39 10.28 -19.93
CA LEU A 144 -7.93 10.33 -19.80
C LEU A 144 -7.17 11.22 -20.80
N ASN A 145 -7.81 11.71 -21.86
CA ASN A 145 -7.19 12.57 -22.88
C ASN A 145 -7.97 13.86 -23.14
N SER A 146 -8.93 14.19 -22.28
CA SER A 146 -9.76 15.37 -22.46
C SER A 146 -8.95 16.66 -22.37
N SER A 147 -9.47 17.73 -22.98
CA SER A 147 -8.93 19.08 -22.82
C SER A 147 -8.97 19.58 -21.38
N CYS A 148 -9.89 19.03 -20.55
CA CYS A 148 -10.00 19.36 -19.12
C CYS A 148 -8.71 19.04 -18.36
N TRP A 149 -8.09 17.87 -18.59
CA TRP A 149 -6.83 17.48 -17.95
C TRP A 149 -5.61 18.28 -18.41
N LYS A 150 -5.72 18.99 -19.54
CA LYS A 150 -4.67 19.87 -20.07
C LYS A 150 -4.87 21.32 -19.63
N ASN A 151 -5.88 21.61 -18.81
CA ASN A 151 -6.27 22.95 -18.39
C ASN A 151 -6.65 23.92 -19.54
N ILE A 152 -7.00 23.42 -20.72
CA ILE A 152 -7.37 24.24 -21.90
C ILE A 152 -8.88 24.22 -22.18
N CYS A 153 -9.68 23.66 -21.28
CA CYS A 153 -11.14 23.67 -21.39
C CYS A 153 -11.70 25.02 -20.94
N ASP A 154 -12.45 25.72 -21.80
CA ASP A 154 -12.97 27.06 -21.49
C ASP A 154 -13.89 27.11 -20.25
N VAL A 155 -14.58 25.99 -19.97
CA VAL A 155 -15.56 25.87 -18.89
C VAL A 155 -14.88 25.61 -17.54
N CYS A 156 -14.00 24.61 -17.46
CA CYS A 156 -13.43 24.16 -16.17
C CYS A 156 -11.96 24.55 -15.93
N CYS A 157 -11.30 25.25 -16.86
CA CYS A 157 -9.92 25.68 -16.67
C CYS A 157 -9.76 26.50 -15.38
N ASN A 158 -8.55 26.47 -14.80
CA ASN A 158 -8.19 27.24 -13.61
C ASN A 158 -9.16 27.03 -12.43
N LEU A 159 -9.66 25.80 -12.29
CA LEU A 159 -10.51 25.38 -11.19
C LEU A 159 -11.80 26.22 -11.07
N LYS A 160 -12.32 26.74 -12.20
CA LYS A 160 -13.54 27.57 -12.26
C LYS A 160 -14.78 26.94 -11.63
N ASN A 161 -14.90 25.62 -11.70
CA ASN A 161 -16.05 24.88 -11.17
C ASN A 161 -16.00 24.71 -9.64
N MET A 162 -14.89 25.05 -8.99
CA MET A 162 -14.77 24.99 -7.55
C MET A 162 -15.18 26.33 -6.94
N ASN A 163 -16.22 26.30 -6.11
CA ASN A 163 -16.63 27.44 -5.31
C ASN A 163 -15.83 27.48 -4.01
N GLU A 164 -15.56 28.69 -3.53
CA GLU A 164 -14.98 28.86 -2.20
C GLU A 164 -15.97 28.31 -1.16
N PRO A 165 -15.55 27.35 -0.32
CA PRO A 165 -16.45 26.80 0.67
C PRO A 165 -16.79 27.87 1.70
N ASN A 166 -18.08 28.10 1.94
CA ASN A 166 -18.56 29.04 2.95
C ASN A 166 -18.35 28.47 4.36
N VAL A 167 -17.11 28.47 4.84
CA VAL A 167 -16.74 28.04 6.18
C VAL A 167 -16.62 29.28 7.07
N MET A 168 -17.76 29.88 7.41
CA MET A 168 -17.85 31.13 8.17
C MET A 168 -17.53 31.00 9.67
N SER A 169 -17.25 29.79 10.18
CA SER A 169 -17.30 29.54 11.63
C SER A 169 -15.97 29.12 12.27
N GLN A 170 -14.93 28.73 11.51
CA GLN A 170 -13.65 28.29 12.08
C GLN A 170 -12.47 28.56 11.13
N VAL A 171 -11.36 29.08 11.65
CA VAL A 171 -10.08 29.22 10.93
C VAL A 171 -9.61 27.83 10.50
N PRO A 172 -9.40 27.56 9.20
CA PRO A 172 -8.92 26.27 8.75
C PRO A 172 -7.49 25.99 9.23
N ILE A 173 -7.33 24.85 9.89
CA ILE A 173 -6.02 24.30 10.28
C ILE A 173 -5.63 23.24 9.25
N TRP A 174 -4.50 23.44 8.58
CA TRP A 174 -4.01 22.52 7.55
C TRP A 174 -2.51 22.27 7.71
N LYS A 175 -1.97 21.32 6.95
CA LYS A 175 -0.57 20.91 7.05
C LYS A 175 0.09 20.86 5.69
N GLU A 176 1.40 21.06 5.67
CA GLU A 176 2.20 20.99 4.44
C GLU A 176 3.55 20.33 4.71
N TRP A 177 3.99 19.46 3.79
CA TRP A 177 5.39 19.05 3.74
C TRP A 177 6.22 20.16 3.12
N VAL A 178 7.15 20.72 3.89
CA VAL A 178 8.09 21.74 3.45
C VAL A 178 9.50 21.17 3.51
N LYS A 179 10.32 21.48 2.48
CA LYS A 179 11.73 21.13 2.47
C LYS A 179 12.49 22.21 3.21
N THR A 180 13.07 21.88 4.35
CA THR A 180 13.87 22.82 5.15
C THR A 180 15.28 22.98 4.58
N ASP A 181 16.01 24.00 5.03
CA ASP A 181 17.37 24.32 4.55
C ASP A 181 18.35 23.15 4.71
N ASP A 182 18.12 22.31 5.72
CA ASP A 182 18.84 21.04 5.95
C ASP A 182 18.48 19.92 4.94
N LYS A 183 17.74 20.24 3.88
CA LYS A 183 17.22 19.35 2.82
C LYS A 183 16.27 18.26 3.33
N LYS A 184 15.83 18.30 4.59
CA LYS A 184 14.85 17.35 5.14
C LYS A 184 13.43 17.84 4.90
N TYR A 185 12.49 16.91 4.80
CA TYR A 185 11.08 17.24 4.78
C TYR A 185 10.54 17.32 6.21
N ARG A 186 9.85 18.42 6.51
CA ARG A 186 9.15 18.61 7.79
C ARG A 186 7.70 18.94 7.51
N LEU A 187 6.82 18.40 8.36
CA LEU A 187 5.39 18.67 8.29
C LEU A 187 5.09 19.92 9.13
N ILE A 188 4.74 21.02 8.46
CA ILE A 188 4.39 22.29 9.08
C ILE A 188 2.86 22.37 9.21
N THR A 189 2.38 22.99 10.29
CA THR A 189 0.95 23.25 10.50
C THR A 189 0.69 24.73 10.31
N HIS A 190 -0.36 25.05 9.57
CA HIS A 190 -0.76 26.40 9.22
C HIS A 190 -2.16 26.69 9.78
N GLU A 191 -2.34 27.92 10.24
CA GLU A 191 -3.62 28.50 10.64
C GLU A 191 -3.82 29.76 9.78
N THR A 192 -4.60 29.63 8.70
CA THR A 192 -4.80 30.69 7.70
C THR A 192 -6.29 30.95 7.53
N SER A 193 -6.64 32.06 6.89
CA SER A 193 -8.03 32.28 6.47
C SER A 193 -8.46 31.29 5.38
N THR A 194 -9.78 31.12 5.21
CA THR A 194 -10.33 30.30 4.12
C THR A 194 -9.92 30.83 2.75
N GLY A 195 -9.93 32.15 2.56
CA GLY A 195 -9.52 32.80 1.31
C GLY A 195 -8.05 32.52 0.96
N GLU A 196 -7.13 32.69 1.92
CA GLU A 196 -5.71 32.36 1.72
C GLU A 196 -5.49 30.88 1.41
N LEU A 197 -6.24 29.98 2.06
CA LEU A 197 -6.18 28.55 1.73
C LEU A 197 -6.79 28.24 0.35
N PHE A 198 -7.73 29.05 -0.11
CA PHE A 198 -8.36 28.92 -1.42
C PHE A 198 -7.45 29.37 -2.58
N GLU A 199 -6.31 29.99 -2.29
CA GLU A 199 -5.20 30.17 -3.24
C GLU A 199 -4.54 28.84 -3.66
N ILE A 200 -5.05 27.69 -3.19
CA ILE A 200 -4.77 26.35 -3.76
C ILE A 200 -4.97 26.30 -5.30
N LYS A 201 -5.72 27.25 -5.88
CA LYS A 201 -5.86 27.44 -7.33
C LYS A 201 -4.52 27.62 -8.05
N GLU A 202 -3.53 28.23 -7.40
CA GLU A 202 -2.19 28.42 -7.97
C GLU A 202 -1.47 27.07 -8.17
N ASP A 203 -1.60 26.17 -7.19
CA ASP A 203 -1.03 24.82 -7.24
C ASP A 203 -1.81 23.88 -8.18
N PHE A 204 -3.06 24.22 -8.49
CA PHE A 204 -3.98 23.32 -9.18
C PHE A 204 -3.48 22.90 -10.54
N ILE A 205 -2.84 23.79 -11.30
CA ILE A 205 -2.38 23.48 -12.66
C ILE A 205 -1.29 22.40 -12.62
N GLU A 206 -0.27 22.60 -11.78
CA GLU A 206 0.80 21.61 -11.59
C GLU A 206 0.23 20.28 -11.09
N PHE A 207 -0.68 20.34 -10.11
CA PHE A 207 -1.35 19.16 -9.57
C PHE A 207 -2.17 18.40 -10.62
N LEU A 208 -2.95 19.11 -11.43
CA LEU A 208 -3.77 18.55 -12.51
C LEU A 208 -2.91 17.82 -13.55
N HIS A 209 -1.82 18.45 -13.99
CA HIS A 209 -0.89 17.84 -14.94
C HIS A 209 -0.25 16.59 -14.36
N HIS A 210 0.18 16.64 -13.10
CA HIS A 210 0.76 15.50 -12.41
C HIS A 210 -0.22 14.32 -12.32
N VAL A 211 -1.48 14.57 -11.93
CA VAL A 211 -2.53 13.54 -11.87
C VAL A 211 -2.84 12.97 -13.26
N SER A 212 -2.91 13.82 -14.28
CA SER A 212 -3.14 13.43 -15.67
C SER A 212 -2.07 12.44 -16.17
N ILE A 213 -0.79 12.80 -16.03
CA ILE A 213 0.34 11.94 -16.44
C ILE A 213 0.29 10.60 -15.73
N LYS A 214 0.10 10.62 -14.40
CA LYS A 214 -0.01 9.40 -13.59
C LYS A 214 -1.14 8.49 -14.08
N ARG A 215 -2.30 9.05 -14.40
CA ARG A 215 -3.44 8.27 -14.91
C ARG A 215 -3.12 7.66 -16.27
N ILE A 216 -2.51 8.42 -17.19
CA ILE A 216 -2.10 7.93 -18.52
C ILE A 216 -1.11 6.76 -18.37
N GLN A 217 -0.13 6.90 -17.49
CA GLN A 217 0.84 5.83 -17.20
C GLN A 217 0.18 4.59 -16.61
N SER A 218 -0.78 4.77 -15.69
CA SER A 218 -1.55 3.68 -15.09
C SER A 218 -2.39 2.94 -16.15
N ASP A 219 -3.07 3.66 -17.03
CA ASP A 219 -3.86 3.09 -18.12
C ASP A 219 -2.97 2.29 -19.10
N ALA A 220 -1.84 2.88 -19.53
CA ALA A 220 -0.86 2.20 -20.37
C ALA A 220 -0.33 0.91 -19.72
N PHE A 221 0.02 0.96 -18.44
CA PHE A 221 0.46 -0.22 -17.68
C PHE A 221 -0.63 -1.31 -17.63
N LEU A 222 -1.89 -0.95 -17.40
CA LEU A 222 -2.99 -1.90 -17.39
C LEU A 222 -3.22 -2.54 -18.77
N ASN A 223 -3.09 -1.77 -19.85
CA ASN A 223 -3.17 -2.27 -21.21
C ASN A 223 -2.04 -3.27 -21.51
N ASP A 224 -0.81 -2.94 -21.15
CA ASP A 224 0.35 -3.83 -21.28
C ASP A 224 0.20 -5.10 -20.43
N LYS A 225 -0.39 -4.98 -19.24
CA LYS A 225 -0.56 -6.11 -18.31
C LYS A 225 -1.55 -7.14 -18.85
N ASN A 226 -2.54 -6.67 -19.59
CA ASN A 226 -3.51 -7.54 -20.25
C ASN A 226 -2.99 -8.09 -21.58
N ASN A 227 -1.83 -7.62 -22.07
CA ASN A 227 -1.26 -8.07 -23.33
C ASN A 227 -0.31 -9.28 -23.13
N PRO A 228 -0.66 -10.48 -23.64
CA PRO A 228 0.15 -11.68 -23.46
C PRO A 228 1.51 -11.63 -24.16
N SER A 229 1.69 -10.75 -25.15
CA SER A 229 2.98 -10.56 -25.84
C SER A 229 3.92 -9.62 -25.11
N VAL A 230 3.45 -8.91 -24.09
CA VAL A 230 4.27 -7.97 -23.30
C VAL A 230 4.74 -8.67 -22.03
N ARG A 231 5.95 -8.30 -21.58
CA ARG A 231 6.46 -8.66 -20.26
C ARG A 231 6.71 -7.35 -19.53
N ILE A 232 6.02 -7.17 -18.40
CA ILE A 232 6.22 -5.99 -17.58
C ILE A 232 7.23 -6.31 -16.50
N LEU A 233 8.29 -5.53 -16.46
CA LEU A 233 9.22 -5.51 -15.35
C LEU A 233 8.85 -4.33 -14.46
N GLN A 234 8.27 -4.62 -13.28
CA GLN A 234 8.05 -3.60 -12.27
C GLN A 234 9.37 -3.37 -11.52
N ILE A 235 9.98 -2.21 -11.76
CA ILE A 235 11.20 -1.79 -11.05
C ILE A 235 10.80 -0.67 -10.09
N ASP A 236 11.09 -0.87 -8.80
CA ASP A 236 11.01 0.21 -7.84
C ASP A 236 12.33 0.99 -7.83
N PHE A 237 12.29 2.23 -8.32
CA PHE A 237 13.44 3.15 -8.23
C PHE A 237 13.48 3.91 -6.90
N ALA A 238 12.58 3.62 -5.95
CA ALA A 238 12.66 4.13 -4.59
C ALA A 238 13.74 3.40 -3.78
N ILE A 239 14.96 3.33 -4.32
CA ILE A 239 16.15 3.06 -3.53
C ILE A 239 16.54 4.37 -2.84
N SER A 240 16.20 4.45 -1.56
CA SER A 240 17.03 5.00 -0.48
C SER A 240 17.86 6.24 -0.83
N TYR A 241 17.24 7.42 -0.80
CA TYR A 241 18.00 8.62 -0.40
C TYR A 241 18.22 8.53 1.11
N SER A 242 19.30 7.83 1.50
CA SER A 242 19.95 7.96 2.81
C SER A 242 20.48 9.38 3.01
#